data_AF-A0ABC8RYG8-F1
#
_entry.id   AF-A0ABC8RYG8-F1
#
_cell.length_a   1.000
_cell.length_b   1.000
_cell.length_c   1.000
_cell.angle_alpha   90.00
_cell.angle_beta   90.00
_cell.angle_gamma   90.00
#
_symmetry.space_group_name_H-M   'P 1'
#
loop_
_entity.id
_entity.type
_entity.pdbx_description
1 polymer ?
#
loop_
_entity_poly.entity_id
_entity_poly.type
_entity_poly.pdbx_seq_one_letter_code
_entity_poly.pdbx_strand_id
1 'polypeptide(L)'
;MIKVIHSVKVGIALVLVSLFYLLDPLYEEVGDNAMWAIMTVVVIFEFSAGATLSKGINRGIGTMLGGGLGCLAAILADEVHGRISSAIAVSTSVFIFAAAATYSRLVPSIKRRYDYGAMIFILTFNLVVVSGVRADEVMKLARDRLSTIGMGFAVCIFTSLLVFPMWASDELHHSAATKFEKLACCIEGCLEQYFQTVDEKGKTVDFTTCMTVLHSKSNDQSLANFARWEPWHGKFGFSYPWEKYLEIGEDLRELAVTIFSMKGCLQSPTQATSTLKQSIKEPCELVGLSLAWTLRELGESITIMKKCRAKVLIFPKLQPMKLELSRVPFPSKVGEASENGEGVAIASFLFQLMEMVEKIEVLAQKVEELGELAGFETK
;
A
#
# COMPACT_ATOMS: atom_id res chain seq x y z
N MET A 1 20.19 -5.05 -4.75
CA MET A 1 20.04 -6.39 -5.36
C MET A 1 18.69 -6.56 -6.06
N ILE A 2 17.56 -6.36 -5.38
CA ILE A 2 16.21 -6.58 -5.96
C ILE A 2 15.94 -5.72 -7.22
N LYS A 3 16.34 -4.45 -7.23
CA LYS A 3 16.24 -3.58 -8.42
C LYS A 3 16.99 -4.14 -9.64
N VAL A 4 18.17 -4.73 -9.43
CA VAL A 4 18.97 -5.35 -10.49
C VAL A 4 18.27 -6.60 -11.02
N ILE A 5 17.73 -7.43 -10.13
CA ILE A 5 16.95 -8.62 -10.50
C ILE A 5 15.77 -8.19 -11.39
N HIS A 6 15.01 -7.17 -10.98
CA HIS A 6 13.90 -6.64 -11.78
C HIS A 6 14.35 -6.19 -13.18
N SER A 7 15.42 -5.40 -13.28
CA SER A 7 15.96 -4.95 -14.57
C SER A 7 16.35 -6.12 -15.48
N VAL A 8 16.99 -7.16 -14.92
CA VAL A 8 17.35 -8.38 -15.66
C VAL A 8 16.10 -9.13 -16.13
N LYS A 9 15.06 -9.26 -15.30
CA LYS A 9 13.80 -9.90 -15.69
C LYS A 9 13.14 -9.21 -16.87
N VAL A 10 13.08 -7.87 -16.85
CA VAL A 10 12.49 -7.10 -17.95
C VAL A 10 13.28 -7.36 -19.24
N GLY A 11 14.62 -7.38 -19.16
CA GLY A 11 15.48 -7.76 -20.27
C GLY A 11 15.19 -9.16 -20.80
N ILE A 12 15.06 -10.15 -19.92
CA ILE A 12 14.70 -11.53 -20.29
C ILE A 12 13.33 -11.58 -20.98
N ALA A 13 12.32 -10.87 -20.44
CA ALA A 13 10.99 -10.83 -21.05
C ALA A 13 11.01 -10.23 -22.46
N LEU A 14 11.79 -9.16 -22.68
CA LEU A 14 11.97 -8.54 -23.99
C LEU A 14 12.71 -9.47 -24.97
N VAL A 15 13.72 -10.19 -24.52
CA VAL A 15 14.42 -11.19 -25.34
C VAL A 15 13.48 -12.33 -25.70
N LEU A 16 12.74 -12.87 -24.73
CA LEU A 16 11.81 -13.98 -24.97
C LEU A 16 10.71 -13.59 -25.96
N VAL A 17 10.05 -12.44 -25.78
CA VAL A 17 9.01 -12.00 -26.72
C VAL A 17 9.60 -11.79 -28.11
N SER A 18 10.82 -11.26 -28.23
CA SER A 18 11.48 -11.08 -29.53
C SER A 18 11.87 -12.41 -30.17
N LEU A 19 12.35 -13.38 -29.40
CA LEU A 19 12.68 -14.72 -29.88
C LEU A 19 11.44 -15.49 -30.34
N PHE A 20 10.30 -15.34 -29.64
CA PHE A 20 9.03 -15.94 -30.08
C PHE A 20 8.61 -15.47 -31.48
N TYR A 21 8.96 -14.24 -31.87
CA TYR A 21 8.73 -13.73 -33.23
C TYR A 21 9.74 -14.23 -34.26
N LEU A 22 10.96 -14.53 -33.86
CA LEU A 22 12.01 -15.00 -34.76
C LEU A 22 11.89 -16.50 -35.09
N LEU A 23 11.03 -17.24 -34.38
CA LEU A 23 10.77 -18.65 -34.65
C LEU A 23 9.59 -18.80 -35.63
N ASP A 24 9.87 -19.39 -36.79
CA ASP A 24 9.07 -19.40 -38.03
C ASP A 24 7.55 -19.66 -37.92
N PRO A 25 6.99 -20.55 -37.07
CA PRO A 25 5.55 -20.82 -37.12
C PRO A 25 4.65 -19.67 -36.60
N LEU A 26 5.18 -18.67 -35.89
CA LEU A 26 4.40 -17.52 -35.40
C LEU A 26 4.60 -16.24 -36.23
N TYR A 27 5.68 -16.17 -37.03
CA TYR A 27 5.97 -15.02 -37.89
C TYR A 27 4.98 -14.93 -39.06
N GLU A 28 4.58 -16.06 -39.65
CA GLU A 28 3.59 -16.10 -40.75
C GLU A 28 2.18 -15.67 -40.31
N GLU A 29 1.80 -15.84 -39.04
CA GLU A 29 0.49 -15.41 -38.52
C GLU A 29 0.48 -13.97 -37.96
N VAL A 30 1.63 -13.42 -37.53
CA VAL A 30 1.65 -12.21 -36.66
C VAL A 30 2.69 -11.15 -37.08
N GLY A 31 3.46 -11.37 -38.16
CA GLY A 31 4.67 -10.61 -38.52
C GLY A 31 4.59 -9.08 -38.47
N ASP A 32 3.50 -8.47 -38.96
CA ASP A 32 3.35 -7.00 -38.97
C ASP A 32 3.02 -6.39 -37.59
N ASN A 33 2.63 -7.22 -36.61
CA ASN A 33 2.16 -6.77 -35.30
C ASN A 33 3.19 -6.95 -34.16
N ALA A 34 4.43 -7.32 -34.46
CA ALA A 34 5.47 -7.58 -33.45
C ALA A 34 5.74 -6.42 -32.50
N MET A 35 5.65 -5.18 -32.99
CA MET A 35 5.80 -3.99 -32.16
C MET A 35 4.76 -3.92 -31.03
N TRP A 36 3.54 -4.42 -31.24
CA TRP A 36 2.47 -4.34 -30.23
C TRP A 36 2.71 -5.27 -29.04
N ALA A 37 3.30 -6.44 -29.26
CA ALA A 37 3.65 -7.36 -28.17
C ALA A 37 4.85 -6.85 -27.37
N ILE A 38 5.89 -6.32 -28.03
CA ILE A 38 7.03 -5.69 -27.35
C ILE A 38 6.55 -4.49 -26.52
N MET A 39 5.74 -3.61 -27.11
CA MET A 39 5.12 -2.49 -26.39
C MET A 39 4.25 -2.96 -25.23
N THR A 40 3.57 -4.10 -25.38
CA THR A 40 2.79 -4.69 -24.29
C THR A 40 3.70 -5.08 -23.14
N VAL A 41 4.81 -5.80 -23.39
CA VAL A 41 5.80 -6.14 -22.35
C VAL A 41 6.31 -4.90 -21.64
N VAL A 42 6.74 -3.87 -22.39
CA VAL A 42 7.27 -2.62 -21.81
C VAL A 42 6.25 -1.92 -20.91
N VAL A 43 4.97 -1.91 -21.27
CA VAL A 43 3.95 -1.14 -20.54
C VAL A 43 3.36 -1.92 -19.35
N ILE A 44 3.26 -3.24 -19.44
CA ILE A 44 2.61 -4.06 -18.40
C ILE A 44 3.59 -4.66 -17.39
N PHE A 45 4.86 -4.86 -17.76
CA PHE A 45 5.83 -5.50 -16.88
C PHE A 45 6.13 -4.57 -15.70
N GLU A 46 5.84 -5.06 -14.50
CA GLU A 46 5.92 -4.30 -13.27
C GLU A 46 6.82 -5.00 -12.25
N PHE A 47 7.09 -4.29 -11.16
CA PHE A 47 8.03 -4.77 -10.14
C PHE A 47 7.56 -6.08 -9.48
N SER A 48 6.26 -6.19 -9.17
CA SER A 48 5.68 -7.41 -8.59
C SER A 48 4.87 -8.22 -9.62
N ALA A 49 4.75 -9.52 -9.37
CA ALA A 49 3.92 -10.41 -10.18
C ALA A 49 2.44 -9.97 -10.16
N GLY A 50 1.91 -9.59 -8.99
CA GLY A 50 0.54 -9.09 -8.86
C GLY A 50 0.27 -7.80 -9.63
N ALA A 51 1.23 -6.86 -9.66
CA ALA A 51 1.12 -5.64 -10.45
C ALA A 51 1.12 -5.93 -11.96
N THR A 52 1.99 -6.84 -12.40
CA THR A 52 2.06 -7.28 -13.81
C THR A 52 0.77 -7.98 -14.23
N LEU A 53 0.22 -8.87 -13.39
CA LEU A 53 -1.04 -9.55 -13.65
C LEU A 53 -2.21 -8.56 -13.71
N SER A 54 -2.30 -7.66 -12.73
CA SER A 54 -3.34 -6.62 -12.69
C SER A 54 -3.31 -5.75 -13.96
N LYS A 55 -2.13 -5.27 -14.37
CA LYS A 55 -2.01 -4.46 -15.59
C LYS A 55 -2.35 -5.26 -16.85
N GLY A 56 -1.86 -6.50 -16.97
CA GLY A 56 -2.12 -7.33 -18.13
C GLY A 56 -3.61 -7.66 -18.31
N ILE A 57 -4.30 -8.06 -17.24
CA ILE A 57 -5.75 -8.29 -17.25
C ILE A 57 -6.50 -7.00 -17.59
N ASN A 58 -6.13 -5.88 -16.97
CA ASN A 58 -6.73 -4.58 -17.27
C ASN A 58 -6.54 -4.16 -18.72
N ARG A 59 -5.38 -4.45 -19.33
CA ARG A 59 -5.12 -4.19 -20.76
C ARG A 59 -6.05 -5.02 -21.62
N GLY A 60 -6.15 -6.33 -21.36
CA GLY A 60 -7.02 -7.23 -22.08
C GLY A 60 -8.48 -6.78 -22.03
N ILE A 61 -9.02 -6.55 -20.83
CA ILE A 61 -10.40 -6.09 -20.63
C ILE A 61 -10.64 -4.73 -21.30
N GLY A 62 -9.72 -3.78 -21.11
CA GLY A 62 -9.82 -2.45 -21.71
C GLY A 62 -9.85 -2.50 -23.25
N THR A 63 -9.00 -3.32 -23.86
CA THR A 63 -8.96 -3.52 -25.31
C THR A 63 -10.22 -4.23 -25.82
N MET A 64 -10.69 -5.27 -25.12
CA MET A 64 -11.92 -5.97 -25.50
C MET A 64 -13.15 -5.07 -25.43
N LEU A 65 -13.32 -4.33 -24.33
CA LEU A 65 -14.45 -3.40 -24.15
C LEU A 65 -14.35 -2.23 -25.14
N GLY A 66 -13.16 -1.65 -25.31
CA GLY A 66 -12.95 -0.51 -26.20
C GLY A 66 -13.15 -0.90 -27.67
N GLY A 67 -12.65 -2.07 -28.06
CA GLY A 67 -12.88 -2.64 -29.39
C GLY A 67 -14.35 -2.96 -29.64
N GLY A 68 -14.99 -3.71 -28.74
CA GLY A 68 -16.39 -4.11 -28.88
C GLY A 68 -17.36 -2.94 -28.91
N LEU A 69 -17.26 -2.00 -27.95
CA LEU A 69 -18.11 -0.81 -27.94
C LEU A 69 -17.77 0.15 -29.08
N GLY A 70 -16.51 0.21 -29.51
CA GLY A 70 -16.10 1.00 -30.67
C GLY A 70 -16.72 0.47 -31.96
N CYS A 71 -16.71 -0.85 -32.18
CA CYS A 71 -17.40 -1.49 -33.30
C CYS A 71 -18.89 -1.17 -33.29
N LEU A 72 -19.53 -1.29 -32.13
CA LEU A 72 -20.96 -1.03 -31.98
C LEU A 72 -21.29 0.43 -32.35
N ALA A 73 -20.50 1.39 -31.86
CA ALA A 73 -20.66 2.80 -32.18
C ALA A 73 -20.45 3.10 -33.67
N ALA A 74 -19.46 2.45 -34.30
CA ALA A 74 -19.21 2.59 -35.74
C ALA A 74 -20.38 2.04 -36.58
N ILE A 75 -20.90 0.86 -36.24
CA ILE A 75 -22.06 0.26 -36.93
C ILE A 75 -23.30 1.16 -36.81
N LEU A 76 -23.57 1.67 -35.60
CA LEU A 76 -24.69 2.60 -35.38
C LEU A 76 -24.52 3.90 -36.16
N ALA A 77 -23.29 4.40 -36.33
CA ALA A 77 -23.02 5.59 -37.11
C ALA A 77 -23.16 5.37 -38.62
N ASP A 78 -22.92 4.14 -39.11
CA ASP A 78 -23.10 3.77 -40.51
C ASP A 78 -24.58 3.59 -40.90
N GLU A 79 -25.44 3.17 -39.97
CA GLU A 79 -26.89 3.07 -40.21
C GLU A 79 -27.55 4.45 -40.40
N VAL A 80 -26.95 5.50 -39.84
CA VAL A 80 -27.45 6.88 -39.96
C VAL A 80 -27.14 7.41 -41.36
N HIS A 81 -28.19 7.58 -42.16
CA HIS A 81 -28.07 8.10 -43.52
C HIS A 81 -27.54 9.55 -43.52
N GLY A 82 -26.37 9.77 -44.12
CA GLY A 82 -25.74 11.09 -44.33
C GLY A 82 -24.35 11.22 -43.69
N ARG A 83 -23.39 11.78 -44.45
CA ARG A 83 -21.99 11.94 -43.98
C ARG A 83 -21.88 12.86 -42.75
N ILE A 84 -22.70 13.91 -42.68
CA ILE A 84 -22.70 14.87 -41.57
C ILE A 84 -23.32 14.25 -40.32
N SER A 85 -24.42 13.52 -40.47
CA SER A 85 -25.14 12.88 -39.36
C SER A 85 -24.34 11.70 -38.76
N SER A 86 -23.67 10.91 -39.60
CA SER A 86 -22.71 9.88 -39.16
C SER A 86 -21.53 10.49 -38.37
N ALA A 87 -20.93 11.59 -38.85
CA ALA A 87 -19.85 12.29 -38.14
C ALA A 87 -20.30 12.86 -36.79
N ILE A 88 -21.52 13.38 -36.69
CA ILE A 88 -22.12 13.85 -35.43
C ILE A 88 -22.34 12.66 -34.48
N ALA A 89 -22.84 11.53 -34.96
CA ALA A 89 -23.04 10.32 -34.16
C ALA A 89 -21.71 9.78 -33.60
N VAL A 90 -20.68 9.65 -34.43
CA VAL A 90 -19.32 9.29 -34.01
C VAL A 90 -18.80 10.26 -32.95
N SER A 91 -18.84 11.57 -33.22
CA SER A 91 -18.32 12.58 -32.29
C SER A 91 -19.04 12.56 -30.95
N THR A 92 -20.36 12.34 -30.98
CA THR A 92 -21.20 12.24 -29.78
C THR A 92 -20.86 10.98 -28.97
N SER A 93 -20.66 9.84 -29.64
CA SER A 93 -20.26 8.59 -28.97
C SER A 93 -18.88 8.72 -28.30
N VAL A 94 -17.90 9.30 -29.00
CA VAL A 94 -16.56 9.63 -28.48
C VAL A 94 -16.67 10.49 -27.25
N PHE A 95 -17.44 11.58 -27.31
CA PHE A 95 -17.64 12.47 -26.18
C PHE A 95 -18.22 11.73 -24.97
N ILE A 96 -19.30 10.98 -25.15
CA ILE A 96 -19.99 10.28 -24.05
C ILE A 96 -19.08 9.23 -23.40
N PHE A 97 -18.50 8.32 -24.18
CA PHE A 97 -17.69 7.24 -23.63
C PHE A 97 -16.36 7.73 -23.06
N ALA A 98 -15.70 8.71 -23.70
CA ALA A 98 -14.48 9.29 -23.16
C ALA A 98 -14.76 10.07 -21.87
N ALA A 99 -15.83 10.86 -21.80
CA ALA A 99 -16.22 11.59 -20.59
C ALA A 99 -16.60 10.63 -19.46
N ALA A 100 -17.43 9.61 -19.73
CA ALA A 100 -17.82 8.61 -18.74
C ALA A 100 -16.62 7.82 -18.20
N ALA A 101 -15.74 7.34 -19.09
CA ALA A 101 -14.55 6.63 -18.68
C ALA A 101 -13.59 7.54 -17.90
N THR A 102 -13.41 8.80 -18.33
CA THR A 102 -12.56 9.76 -17.61
C THR A 102 -13.12 10.09 -16.23
N TYR A 103 -14.44 10.27 -16.10
CA TYR A 103 -15.10 10.46 -14.82
C TYR A 103 -14.93 9.24 -13.91
N SER A 104 -15.10 8.01 -14.45
CA SER A 104 -14.91 6.77 -13.68
C SER A 104 -13.50 6.66 -13.07
N ARG A 105 -12.47 7.19 -13.75
CA ARG A 105 -11.08 7.24 -13.27
C ARG A 105 -10.87 8.20 -12.10
N LEU A 106 -11.80 9.12 -11.87
CA LEU A 106 -11.77 10.00 -10.69
C LEU A 106 -12.35 9.33 -9.44
N VAL A 107 -13.14 8.27 -9.61
CA VAL A 107 -13.70 7.50 -8.49
C VAL A 107 -12.59 6.65 -7.85
N PRO A 108 -12.25 6.84 -6.56
CA PRO A 108 -11.10 6.19 -5.94
C PRO A 108 -11.09 4.65 -6.04
N SER A 109 -12.26 4.01 -5.92
CA SER A 109 -12.39 2.55 -6.00
C SER A 109 -12.03 2.00 -7.37
N ILE A 110 -12.47 2.67 -8.43
CA ILE A 110 -12.16 2.31 -9.83
C ILE A 110 -10.71 2.69 -10.14
N LYS A 111 -10.28 3.90 -9.77
CA LYS A 111 -8.91 4.37 -9.99
C LYS A 111 -7.87 3.40 -9.44
N ARG A 112 -8.09 2.91 -8.22
CA ARG A 112 -7.14 2.00 -7.56
C ARG A 112 -6.95 0.68 -8.32
N ARG A 113 -8.01 0.15 -8.96
CA ARG A 113 -8.01 -1.19 -9.57
C ARG A 113 -7.93 -1.20 -11.09
N TYR A 114 -8.53 -0.21 -11.75
CA TYR A 114 -8.85 -0.25 -13.17
C TYR A 114 -8.41 1.00 -13.95
N ASP A 115 -7.67 1.94 -13.35
CA ASP A 115 -7.25 3.19 -14.04
C ASP A 115 -6.54 2.91 -15.37
N TYR A 116 -5.59 1.96 -15.36
CA TYR A 116 -4.89 1.54 -16.58
C TYR A 116 -5.85 0.93 -17.62
N GLY A 117 -6.80 0.09 -17.18
CA GLY A 117 -7.80 -0.51 -18.07
C GLY A 117 -8.72 0.54 -18.68
N ALA A 118 -9.14 1.54 -17.91
CA ALA A 118 -9.94 2.67 -18.39
C ALA A 118 -9.17 3.55 -19.39
N MET A 119 -7.86 3.77 -19.19
CA MET A 119 -7.02 4.44 -20.20
C MET A 119 -6.96 3.64 -21.51
N ILE A 120 -6.71 2.33 -21.43
CA ILE A 120 -6.65 1.46 -22.61
C ILE A 120 -8.02 1.37 -23.31
N PHE A 121 -9.11 1.36 -22.54
CA PHE A 121 -10.48 1.45 -23.07
C PHE A 121 -10.68 2.72 -23.90
N ILE A 122 -10.39 3.90 -23.33
CA ILE A 122 -10.52 5.18 -24.03
C ILE A 122 -9.69 5.18 -25.31
N LEU A 123 -8.42 4.73 -25.22
CA LEU A 123 -7.52 4.69 -26.36
C LEU A 123 -8.05 3.78 -27.48
N THR A 124 -8.48 2.57 -27.12
CA THR A 124 -8.95 1.56 -28.09
C THR A 124 -10.28 1.98 -28.70
N PHE A 125 -11.22 2.46 -27.89
CA PHE A 125 -12.53 2.94 -28.34
C PHE A 125 -12.37 4.07 -29.37
N ASN A 126 -11.59 5.11 -29.04
CA ASN A 126 -11.38 6.23 -29.95
C ASN A 126 -10.70 5.80 -31.24
N LEU A 127 -9.69 4.94 -31.15
CA LEU A 127 -9.02 4.43 -32.34
C LEU A 127 -10.00 3.70 -33.26
N VAL A 128 -10.85 2.83 -32.71
CA VAL A 128 -11.79 2.03 -33.50
C VAL A 128 -12.87 2.91 -34.14
N VAL A 129 -13.50 3.79 -33.36
CA VAL A 129 -14.59 4.64 -33.88
C VAL A 129 -14.09 5.65 -34.92
N VAL A 130 -12.94 6.28 -34.68
CA VAL A 130 -12.40 7.33 -35.58
C VAL A 130 -11.81 6.74 -36.87
N SER A 131 -11.26 5.52 -36.81
CA SER A 131 -10.63 4.93 -38.00
C SER A 131 -11.64 4.56 -39.09
N GLY A 132 -12.95 4.53 -38.81
CA GLY A 132 -14.00 4.30 -39.81
C GLY A 132 -13.85 2.97 -40.57
N VAL A 133 -13.14 2.02 -39.97
CA VAL A 133 -12.80 0.73 -40.57
C VAL A 133 -14.08 -0.11 -40.59
N ARG A 134 -14.37 -0.78 -41.71
CA ARG A 134 -15.56 -1.63 -41.87
C ARG A 134 -15.57 -2.67 -40.73
N ALA A 135 -16.74 -3.01 -40.19
CA ALA A 135 -16.88 -3.91 -39.04
C ALA A 135 -16.07 -5.22 -39.19
N ASP A 136 -15.97 -5.77 -40.41
CA ASP A 136 -15.18 -6.97 -40.72
C ASP A 136 -13.66 -6.79 -40.59
N GLU A 137 -13.14 -5.63 -40.99
CA GLU A 137 -11.71 -5.29 -40.84
C GLU A 137 -11.38 -4.94 -39.39
N VAL A 138 -12.30 -4.32 -38.65
CA VAL A 138 -12.13 -4.06 -37.21
C VAL A 138 -12.07 -5.37 -36.42
N MET A 139 -12.90 -6.36 -36.77
CA MET A 139 -12.92 -7.64 -36.08
C MET A 139 -11.61 -8.42 -36.27
N LYS A 140 -11.03 -8.36 -37.48
CA LYS A 140 -9.69 -8.93 -37.75
C LYS A 140 -8.60 -8.18 -36.98
N LEU A 141 -8.59 -6.84 -37.06
CA LEU A 141 -7.62 -6.01 -36.34
C LEU A 141 -7.69 -6.19 -34.82
N ALA A 142 -8.89 -6.33 -34.27
CA ALA A 142 -9.11 -6.57 -32.84
C ALA A 142 -8.61 -7.95 -32.41
N ARG A 143 -8.84 -8.99 -33.23
CA ARG A 143 -8.29 -10.33 -33.00
C ARG A 143 -6.76 -10.32 -32.99
N ASP A 144 -6.15 -9.66 -33.97
CA ASP A 144 -4.70 -9.59 -34.10
C ASP A 144 -4.08 -8.81 -32.92
N ARG A 145 -4.70 -7.69 -32.53
CA ARG A 145 -4.29 -6.94 -31.33
C ARG A 145 -4.46 -7.73 -30.05
N LEU A 146 -5.57 -8.45 -29.89
CA LEU A 146 -5.81 -9.24 -28.70
C LEU A 146 -4.83 -10.43 -28.62
N SER A 147 -4.51 -11.07 -29.74
CA SER A 147 -3.52 -12.15 -29.79
C SER A 147 -2.11 -11.67 -29.43
N THR A 148 -1.68 -10.53 -29.97
CA THR A 148 -0.37 -9.93 -29.67
C THR A 148 -0.25 -9.43 -28.24
N ILE A 149 -1.33 -8.82 -27.70
CA ILE A 149 -1.42 -8.49 -26.26
C ILE A 149 -1.36 -9.77 -25.42
N GLY A 150 -2.09 -10.81 -25.81
CA GLY A 150 -2.13 -12.10 -25.13
C GLY A 150 -0.75 -12.76 -25.06
N MET A 151 -0.01 -12.77 -26.16
CA MET A 151 1.35 -13.31 -26.21
C MET A 151 2.32 -12.50 -25.34
N GLY A 152 2.31 -11.16 -25.47
CA GLY A 152 3.14 -10.30 -24.63
C GLY A 152 2.83 -10.46 -23.13
N PHE A 153 1.55 -10.59 -22.80
CA PHE A 153 1.09 -10.87 -21.44
C PHE A 153 1.55 -12.23 -20.92
N ALA A 154 1.43 -13.28 -21.73
CA ALA A 154 1.89 -14.62 -21.37
C ALA A 154 3.39 -14.64 -21.05
N VAL A 155 4.22 -13.98 -21.87
CA VAL A 155 5.66 -13.84 -21.62
C VAL A 155 5.93 -13.08 -20.32
N CYS A 156 5.21 -11.99 -20.06
CA CYS A 156 5.36 -11.21 -18.82
C CYS A 156 5.05 -12.04 -17.58
N ILE A 157 3.97 -12.82 -17.62
CA ILE A 157 3.57 -13.68 -16.50
C ILE A 157 4.54 -14.83 -16.30
N PHE A 158 4.93 -15.51 -17.38
CA PHE A 158 5.92 -16.58 -17.33
C PHE A 158 7.22 -16.12 -16.67
N THR A 159 7.76 -14.99 -17.13
CA THR A 159 9.00 -14.43 -16.56
C THR A 159 8.83 -13.89 -15.15
N SER A 160 7.72 -13.23 -14.85
CA SER A 160 7.45 -12.71 -13.50
C SER A 160 7.32 -13.81 -12.44
N LEU A 161 6.71 -14.93 -12.81
CA LEU A 161 6.44 -16.05 -11.89
C LEU A 161 7.62 -17.02 -11.76
N LEU A 162 8.36 -17.29 -12.84
CA LEU A 162 9.42 -18.32 -12.83
C LEU A 162 10.81 -17.78 -12.57
N VAL A 163 11.11 -16.55 -12.99
CA VAL A 163 12.43 -15.94 -12.76
C VAL A 163 12.36 -15.16 -11.45
N PHE A 164 12.84 -15.75 -10.35
CA PHE A 164 12.94 -15.12 -9.01
C PHE A 164 11.70 -14.31 -8.58
N PRO A 165 10.53 -14.96 -8.37
CA PRO A 165 9.26 -14.25 -8.19
C PRO A 165 9.34 -13.18 -7.10
N MET A 166 8.78 -12.00 -7.39
CA MET A 166 8.70 -10.87 -6.45
C MET A 166 7.23 -10.60 -6.17
N TRP A 167 6.85 -10.76 -4.91
CA TRP A 167 5.46 -10.70 -4.45
C TRP A 167 5.20 -9.42 -3.67
N ALA A 168 4.12 -8.72 -4.01
CA ALA A 168 3.62 -7.58 -3.25
C ALA A 168 3.08 -8.01 -1.88
N SER A 169 2.57 -9.24 -1.78
CA SER A 169 2.13 -9.85 -0.52
C SER A 169 3.26 -9.93 0.51
N ASP A 170 4.43 -10.42 0.10
CA ASP A 170 5.61 -10.52 0.97
C ASP A 170 6.11 -9.12 1.41
N GLU A 171 6.17 -8.18 0.47
CA GLU A 171 6.60 -6.82 0.75
C GLU A 171 5.64 -6.11 1.72
N LEU A 172 4.33 -6.26 1.54
CA LEU A 172 3.32 -5.71 2.46
C LEU A 172 3.46 -6.34 3.85
N HIS A 173 3.62 -7.66 3.90
CA HIS A 173 3.76 -8.40 5.15
C HIS A 173 5.00 -7.96 5.93
N HIS A 174 6.16 -7.89 5.27
CA HIS A 174 7.40 -7.42 5.87
C HIS A 174 7.32 -5.94 6.27
N SER A 175 6.75 -5.09 5.41
CA SER A 175 6.54 -3.66 5.70
C SER A 175 5.63 -3.46 6.92
N ALA A 176 4.57 -4.25 7.05
CA ALA A 176 3.67 -4.19 8.20
C ALA A 176 4.42 -4.53 9.50
N ALA A 177 5.17 -5.64 9.53
CA ALA A 177 5.94 -6.04 10.70
C ALA A 177 7.02 -5.02 11.10
N THR A 178 7.79 -4.51 10.13
CA THR A 178 8.89 -3.57 10.41
C THR A 178 8.41 -2.22 10.94
N LYS A 179 7.16 -1.81 10.68
CA LYS A 179 6.58 -0.60 11.26
C LYS A 179 6.45 -0.70 12.78
N PHE A 180 6.12 -1.88 13.32
CA PHE A 180 6.06 -2.07 14.77
C PHE A 180 7.41 -1.82 15.42
N GLU A 181 8.48 -2.40 14.88
CA GLU A 181 9.86 -2.19 15.37
C GLU A 181 10.24 -0.71 15.29
N LYS A 182 9.93 -0.06 14.16
CA LYS A 182 10.20 1.38 13.97
C LYS A 182 9.52 2.24 15.04
N LEU A 183 8.26 1.97 15.35
CA LEU A 183 7.54 2.72 16.39
C LEU A 183 8.04 2.39 17.79
N ALA A 184 8.42 1.14 18.08
CA ALA A 184 9.02 0.75 19.35
C ALA A 184 10.32 1.55 19.61
N CYS A 185 11.21 1.62 18.62
CA CYS A 185 12.43 2.42 18.69
C CYS A 185 12.15 3.92 18.85
N CYS A 186 11.08 4.44 18.21
CA CYS A 186 10.69 5.84 18.40
C CYS A 186 10.21 6.13 19.83
N ILE A 187 9.42 5.23 20.44
CA ILE A 187 8.96 5.40 21.83
C ILE A 187 10.16 5.42 22.79
N GLU A 188 11.07 4.44 22.66
CA GLU A 188 12.28 4.37 23.49
C GLU A 188 13.16 5.61 23.32
N GLY A 189 13.40 6.04 22.07
CA GLY A 189 14.17 7.25 21.80
C GLY A 189 13.52 8.51 22.39
N CYS A 190 12.19 8.67 22.25
CA CYS A 190 11.46 9.79 22.83
C CYS A 190 11.62 9.86 24.35
N LEU A 191 11.56 8.72 25.04
CA LEU A 191 11.72 8.65 26.49
C LEU A 191 13.15 8.95 26.93
N GLU A 192 14.15 8.35 26.25
CA GLU A 192 15.56 8.62 26.51
C GLU A 192 15.85 10.12 26.39
N GLN A 193 15.37 10.76 25.32
CA GLN A 193 15.56 12.20 25.10
C GLN A 193 14.80 13.07 26.11
N TYR A 194 13.62 12.64 26.57
CA TYR A 194 12.85 13.42 27.55
C TYR A 194 13.55 13.49 28.91
N PHE A 195 14.18 12.37 29.31
CA PHE A 195 14.85 12.22 30.60
C PHE A 195 16.38 12.45 30.57
N GLN A 196 16.96 12.78 29.40
CA GLN A 196 18.36 13.18 29.29
C GLN A 196 18.68 14.41 30.15
N THR A 197 19.82 14.34 30.85
CA THR A 197 20.36 15.45 31.65
C THR A 197 20.99 16.52 30.76
N VAL A 198 21.12 17.76 31.27
CA VAL A 198 21.63 18.91 30.49
C VAL A 198 23.03 18.67 29.93
N ASP A 199 23.85 17.85 30.60
CA ASP A 199 25.22 17.50 30.19
C ASP A 199 25.28 16.47 29.02
N GLU A 200 24.16 15.84 28.65
CA GLU A 200 24.09 14.78 27.64
C GLU A 200 23.36 15.18 26.34
N LYS A 201 23.09 16.48 26.12
CA LYS A 201 22.30 17.04 25.00
C LYS A 201 22.95 16.92 23.60
N GLY A 202 23.57 15.80 23.27
CA GLY A 202 24.17 15.50 21.96
C GLY A 202 23.34 14.58 21.05
N LYS A 203 22.40 13.80 21.58
CA LYS A 203 21.62 12.82 20.80
C LYS A 203 20.19 13.30 20.56
N THR A 204 19.93 13.88 19.39
CA THR A 204 18.56 14.17 18.95
C THR A 204 17.90 12.92 18.37
N VAL A 205 16.70 12.58 18.83
CA VAL A 205 15.91 11.49 18.27
C VAL A 205 15.61 11.75 16.81
N ASP A 206 15.88 10.75 15.98
CA ASP A 206 15.56 10.81 14.56
C ASP A 206 14.09 10.45 14.32
N PHE A 207 13.25 11.48 14.28
CA PHE A 207 11.81 11.35 13.96
C PHE A 207 11.54 10.99 12.49
N THR A 208 12.55 10.88 11.61
CA THR A 208 12.35 10.46 10.21
C THR A 208 11.76 9.05 10.11
N THR A 209 12.08 8.19 11.07
CA THR A 209 11.54 6.82 11.16
C THR A 209 10.02 6.84 11.34
N CYS A 210 9.52 7.68 12.25
CA CYS A 210 8.09 7.89 12.48
C CYS A 210 7.39 8.50 11.26
N MET A 211 8.02 9.51 10.62
CA MET A 211 7.53 10.11 9.36
C MET A 211 7.41 9.09 8.22
N THR A 212 8.33 8.14 8.13
CA THR A 212 8.27 7.07 7.13
C THR A 212 7.03 6.19 7.33
N VAL A 213 6.64 5.93 8.59
CA VAL A 213 5.38 5.22 8.89
C VAL A 213 4.17 6.07 8.50
N LEU A 214 4.17 7.37 8.81
CA LEU A 214 3.06 8.29 8.47
C LEU A 214 2.80 8.35 6.96
N HIS A 215 3.86 8.43 6.15
CA HIS A 215 3.75 8.53 4.70
C HIS A 215 3.52 7.19 3.98
N SER A 216 3.38 6.07 4.72
CA SER A 216 3.27 4.72 4.12
C SER A 216 1.91 4.40 3.46
N LYS A 217 0.87 5.21 3.68
CA LYS A 217 -0.52 4.89 3.31
C LYS A 217 -0.71 4.50 1.84
N SER A 218 -0.17 5.29 0.91
CA SER A 218 -0.32 5.01 -0.53
C SER A 218 0.40 3.74 -0.95
N ASN A 219 1.58 3.50 -0.39
CA ASN A 219 2.37 2.30 -0.65
C ASN A 219 1.63 1.05 -0.17
N ASP A 220 1.15 1.04 1.08
CA ASP A 220 0.39 -0.08 1.67
C ASP A 220 -0.85 -0.41 0.85
N GLN A 221 -1.62 0.62 0.47
CA GLN A 221 -2.81 0.45 -0.36
C GLN A 221 -2.48 -0.13 -1.73
N SER A 222 -1.37 0.27 -2.35
CA SER A 222 -0.94 -0.26 -3.64
C SER A 222 -0.51 -1.73 -3.53
N LEU A 223 0.30 -2.07 -2.52
CA LEU A 223 0.77 -3.43 -2.28
C LEU A 223 -0.39 -4.37 -1.96
N ALA A 224 -1.32 -3.97 -1.10
CA ALA A 224 -2.52 -4.76 -0.78
C ALA A 224 -3.39 -5.00 -2.01
N ASN A 225 -3.45 -4.02 -2.91
CA ASN A 225 -4.24 -4.16 -4.13
C ASN A 225 -3.55 -5.08 -5.14
N PHE A 226 -2.22 -5.07 -5.24
CA PHE A 226 -1.45 -6.01 -6.06
C PHE A 226 -1.46 -7.43 -5.50
N ALA A 227 -1.35 -7.59 -4.18
CA ALA A 227 -1.40 -8.86 -3.48
C ALA A 227 -2.68 -9.66 -3.79
N ARG A 228 -3.81 -8.97 -4.01
CA ARG A 228 -5.09 -9.59 -4.42
C ARG A 228 -5.09 -10.22 -5.80
N TRP A 229 -4.19 -9.79 -6.68
CA TRP A 229 -4.04 -10.37 -8.00
C TRP A 229 -3.07 -11.54 -8.00
N GLU A 230 -2.35 -11.78 -6.91
CA GLU A 230 -1.34 -12.84 -6.91
C GLU A 230 -2.02 -14.22 -6.85
N PRO A 231 -1.52 -15.22 -7.59
CA PRO A 231 -1.90 -16.60 -7.38
C PRO A 231 -1.52 -17.04 -5.97
N TRP A 232 -2.04 -18.17 -5.50
CA TRP A 232 -1.55 -18.77 -4.27
C TRP A 232 -0.04 -18.97 -4.35
N HIS A 233 0.68 -18.36 -3.41
CA HIS A 233 2.11 -18.56 -3.24
C HIS A 233 2.49 -18.61 -1.76
N GLY A 234 3.53 -19.39 -1.44
CA GLY A 234 4.12 -19.47 -0.10
C GLY A 234 3.09 -19.67 1.02
N LYS A 235 2.98 -18.66 1.89
CA LYS A 235 2.13 -18.66 3.07
C LYS A 235 0.77 -17.96 2.86
N PHE A 236 0.52 -17.45 1.66
CA PHE A 236 -0.66 -16.63 1.34
C PHE A 236 -1.59 -17.37 0.37
N GLY A 237 -2.81 -17.61 0.82
CA GLY A 237 -3.88 -18.18 -0.01
C GLY A 237 -4.61 -17.15 -0.87
N PHE A 238 -5.48 -17.61 -1.77
CA PHE A 238 -6.27 -16.76 -2.68
C PHE A 238 -7.20 -15.76 -1.97
N SER A 239 -7.66 -16.06 -0.76
CA SER A 239 -8.61 -15.23 0.01
C SER A 239 -8.00 -14.75 1.32
N TYR A 240 -6.81 -14.17 1.23
CA TYR A 240 -6.09 -13.65 2.40
C TYR A 240 -6.66 -12.29 2.87
N PRO A 241 -6.71 -12.00 4.20
CA PRO A 241 -7.38 -10.82 4.75
C PRO A 241 -6.55 -9.52 4.63
N TRP A 242 -6.23 -9.10 3.40
CA TRP A 242 -5.42 -7.89 3.13
C TRP A 242 -6.04 -6.59 3.66
N GLU A 243 -7.35 -6.52 3.82
CA GLU A 243 -8.00 -5.34 4.42
C GLU A 243 -7.61 -5.18 5.90
N LYS A 244 -7.40 -6.27 6.64
CA LYS A 244 -6.92 -6.21 8.03
C LYS A 244 -5.50 -5.66 8.14
N TYR A 245 -4.63 -5.92 7.16
CA TYR A 245 -3.32 -5.28 7.09
C TYR A 245 -3.43 -3.77 6.89
N LEU A 246 -4.41 -3.31 6.10
CA LEU A 246 -4.64 -1.88 5.91
C LEU A 246 -5.21 -1.21 7.17
N GLU A 247 -6.15 -1.87 7.87
CA GLU A 247 -6.66 -1.42 9.17
C GLU A 247 -5.54 -1.26 10.19
N ILE A 248 -4.72 -2.30 10.38
CA ILE A 248 -3.54 -2.26 11.26
C ILE A 248 -2.58 -1.14 10.84
N GLY A 249 -2.38 -0.95 9.54
CA GLY A 249 -1.55 0.13 9.01
C GLY A 249 -2.09 1.53 9.33
N GLU A 250 -3.41 1.74 9.34
CA GLU A 250 -4.00 3.01 9.77
C GLU A 250 -3.78 3.25 11.27
N ASP A 251 -3.97 2.24 12.12
CA ASP A 251 -3.73 2.39 13.57
C ASP A 251 -2.26 2.65 13.90
N LEU A 252 -1.33 1.98 13.19
CA LEU A 252 0.11 2.24 13.30
C LEU A 252 0.45 3.68 12.89
N ARG A 253 -0.21 4.22 11.86
CA ARG A 253 -0.06 5.63 11.48
C ARG A 253 -0.62 6.56 12.54
N GLU A 254 -1.76 6.22 13.14
CA GLU A 254 -2.33 7.02 14.22
C GLU A 254 -1.43 7.03 15.46
N LEU A 255 -0.87 5.88 15.82
CA LEU A 255 0.14 5.75 16.87
C LEU A 255 1.40 6.57 16.53
N ALA A 256 1.84 6.53 15.27
CA ALA A 256 2.95 7.36 14.79
C ALA A 256 2.67 8.87 14.97
N VAL A 257 1.43 9.34 14.72
CA VAL A 257 1.06 10.73 14.99
C VAL A 257 1.20 11.06 16.48
N THR A 258 0.69 10.20 17.37
CA THR A 258 0.80 10.38 18.83
C THR A 258 2.27 10.37 19.29
N ILE A 259 3.12 9.52 18.72
CA ILE A 259 4.57 9.52 19.01
C ILE A 259 5.23 10.78 18.49
N PHE A 260 4.85 11.24 17.29
CA PHE A 260 5.41 12.44 16.70
C PHE A 260 5.02 13.71 17.49
N SER A 261 3.82 13.77 18.07
CA SER A 261 3.44 14.91 18.93
C SER A 261 4.28 15.04 20.19
N MET A 262 4.91 13.96 20.69
CA MET A 262 5.85 14.05 21.82
C MET A 262 7.06 14.93 21.49
N LYS A 263 7.41 15.08 20.20
CA LYS A 263 8.44 16.03 19.76
C LYS A 263 8.15 17.45 20.26
N GLY A 264 6.88 17.86 20.31
CA GLY A 264 6.47 19.13 20.88
C GLY A 264 6.80 19.24 22.37
N CYS A 265 6.57 18.18 23.15
CA CYS A 265 6.94 18.11 24.57
C CYS A 265 8.47 18.12 24.79
N LEU A 266 9.23 17.55 23.84
CA LEU A 266 10.70 17.49 23.90
C LEU A 266 11.37 18.83 23.57
N GLN A 267 10.79 19.60 22.65
CA GLN A 267 11.37 20.85 22.15
C GLN A 267 10.79 22.11 22.82
N SER A 268 9.80 21.95 23.69
CA SER A 268 9.14 23.09 24.36
C SER A 268 10.12 23.88 25.23
N PRO A 269 10.14 25.23 25.15
CA PRO A 269 10.92 26.07 26.06
C PRO A 269 10.42 26.00 27.51
N THR A 270 9.18 25.56 27.73
CA THR A 270 8.53 25.40 29.04
C THR A 270 8.71 23.98 29.58
N GLN A 271 9.88 23.37 29.35
CA GLN A 271 10.14 22.00 29.78
C GLN A 271 10.21 21.92 31.32
N ALA A 272 9.66 20.86 31.90
CA ALA A 272 9.66 20.67 33.35
C ALA A 272 11.08 20.61 33.93
N THR A 273 11.24 21.13 35.14
CA THR A 273 12.49 21.09 35.91
C THR A 273 13.02 19.66 36.10
N SER A 274 14.34 19.51 36.22
CA SER A 274 15.02 18.21 36.32
C SER A 274 14.51 17.36 37.50
N THR A 275 14.22 17.99 38.64
CA THR A 275 13.65 17.35 39.84
C THR A 275 12.28 16.74 39.58
N LEU A 276 11.40 17.44 38.84
CA LEU A 276 10.04 16.98 38.57
C LEU A 276 10.01 15.90 37.46
N LYS A 277 10.94 15.96 36.50
CA LYS A 277 11.19 14.86 35.58
C LYS A 277 11.68 13.60 36.31
N GLN A 278 12.57 13.75 37.29
CA GLN A 278 13.12 12.63 38.05
C GLN A 278 12.03 11.86 38.82
N SER A 279 11.02 12.57 39.37
CA SER A 279 9.93 11.93 40.13
C SER A 279 9.00 11.06 39.28
N ILE A 280 8.94 11.30 37.96
CA ILE A 280 8.10 10.53 37.03
C ILE A 280 8.90 9.61 36.11
N LYS A 281 10.24 9.63 36.21
CA LYS A 281 11.15 8.93 35.30
C LYS A 281 10.91 7.42 35.31
N GLU A 282 11.02 6.80 36.49
CA GLU A 282 10.88 5.35 36.66
C GLU A 282 9.53 4.81 36.14
N PRO A 283 8.35 5.37 36.51
CA PRO A 283 7.09 4.88 35.96
C PRO A 283 6.96 5.11 34.45
N CYS A 284 7.47 6.22 33.91
CA CYS A 284 7.41 6.48 32.46
C CYS A 284 8.34 5.55 31.66
N GLU A 285 9.54 5.28 32.14
CA GLU A 285 10.49 4.34 31.52
C GLU A 285 9.92 2.92 31.52
N LEU A 286 9.31 2.48 32.63
CA LEU A 286 8.66 1.18 32.73
C LEU A 286 7.52 1.03 31.70
N VAL A 287 6.66 2.05 31.59
CA VAL A 287 5.59 2.06 30.58
C VAL A 287 6.19 2.01 29.18
N GLY A 288 7.18 2.85 28.90
CA GLY A 288 7.84 2.92 27.60
C GLY A 288 8.43 1.61 27.12
N LEU A 289 9.22 0.96 27.99
CA LEU A 289 9.80 -0.36 27.72
C LEU A 289 8.71 -1.40 27.42
N SER A 290 7.57 -1.29 28.09
CA SER A 290 6.48 -2.23 27.93
C SER A 290 5.65 -1.99 26.67
N LEU A 291 5.47 -0.72 26.29
CA LEU A 291 4.88 -0.36 24.99
C LEU A 291 5.79 -0.83 23.85
N ALA A 292 7.10 -0.56 23.95
CA ALA A 292 8.09 -0.99 22.98
C ALA A 292 8.13 -2.52 22.88
N TRP A 293 8.22 -3.24 24.01
CA TRP A 293 8.15 -4.69 24.05
C TRP A 293 6.87 -5.24 23.41
N THR A 294 5.71 -4.63 23.70
CA THR A 294 4.43 -5.05 23.14
C THR A 294 4.41 -4.88 21.61
N LEU A 295 4.87 -3.73 21.11
CA LEU A 295 4.97 -3.51 19.67
C LEU A 295 5.89 -4.56 19.02
N ARG A 296 7.05 -4.85 19.62
CA ARG A 296 7.96 -5.88 19.11
C ARG A 296 7.31 -7.26 19.07
N GLU A 297 6.61 -7.66 20.13
CA GLU A 297 5.89 -8.94 20.19
C GLU A 297 4.79 -9.02 19.11
N LEU A 298 4.05 -7.94 18.88
CA LEU A 298 3.04 -7.87 17.81
C LEU A 298 3.68 -7.94 16.42
N GLY A 299 4.78 -7.22 16.19
CA GLY A 299 5.53 -7.25 14.95
C GLY A 299 6.16 -8.62 14.67
N GLU A 300 6.70 -9.26 15.70
CA GLU A 300 7.24 -10.62 15.62
C GLU A 300 6.14 -11.63 15.29
N SER A 301 4.99 -11.56 15.97
CA SER A 301 3.80 -12.39 15.70
C SER A 301 3.39 -12.34 14.23
N ILE A 302 3.37 -11.14 13.62
CA ILE A 302 3.12 -10.98 12.18
C ILE A 302 4.25 -11.63 11.37
N THR A 303 5.51 -11.28 11.65
CA THR A 303 6.69 -11.78 10.91
C THR A 303 6.75 -13.30 10.82
N ILE A 304 6.46 -13.98 11.95
CA ILE A 304 6.51 -15.44 12.04
C ILE A 304 5.15 -16.11 11.76
N MET A 305 4.07 -15.33 11.57
CA MET A 305 2.70 -15.81 11.39
C MET A 305 2.21 -16.74 12.51
N LYS A 306 2.46 -16.37 13.76
CA LYS A 306 1.96 -17.08 14.94
C LYS A 306 0.99 -16.23 15.73
N LYS A 307 -0.06 -16.84 16.29
CA LYS A 307 -1.08 -16.11 17.04
C LYS A 307 -0.48 -15.44 18.28
N CYS A 308 -0.61 -14.12 18.37
CA CYS A 308 -0.37 -13.39 19.60
C CYS A 308 -1.62 -13.44 20.48
N ARG A 309 -1.51 -13.96 21.71
CA ARG A 309 -2.63 -13.97 22.67
C ARG A 309 -2.64 -12.65 23.44
N ALA A 310 -3.19 -11.59 22.83
CA ALA A 310 -3.15 -10.24 23.39
C ALA A 310 -3.74 -10.18 24.82
N LYS A 311 -4.88 -10.85 25.04
CA LYS A 311 -5.54 -10.90 26.34
C LYS A 311 -4.73 -11.58 27.44
N VAL A 312 -3.84 -12.51 27.07
CA VAL A 312 -3.08 -13.34 28.04
C VAL A 312 -1.69 -12.76 28.29
N LEU A 313 -1.04 -12.20 27.26
CA LEU A 313 0.36 -11.77 27.34
C LEU A 313 0.54 -10.25 27.44
N ILE A 314 -0.36 -9.48 26.82
CA ILE A 314 -0.20 -8.03 26.64
C ILE A 314 -1.03 -7.27 27.68
N PHE A 315 -2.31 -7.60 27.81
CA PHE A 315 -3.24 -6.86 28.69
C PHE A 315 -2.80 -6.87 30.16
N PRO A 316 -2.31 -8.00 30.72
CA PRO A 316 -1.80 -8.00 32.10
C PRO A 316 -0.58 -7.11 32.33
N LYS A 317 0.15 -6.72 31.28
CA LYS A 317 1.28 -5.77 31.39
C LYS A 317 0.83 -4.33 31.25
N LEU A 318 -0.07 -4.03 30.31
CA LEU A 318 -0.49 -2.66 30.00
C LEU A 318 -1.45 -2.06 31.04
N GLN A 319 -2.41 -2.85 31.55
CA GLN A 319 -3.40 -2.39 32.52
C GLN A 319 -2.79 -1.85 33.84
N PRO A 320 -1.84 -2.55 34.51
CA PRO A 320 -1.20 -1.99 35.70
C PRO A 320 -0.39 -0.73 35.38
N MET A 321 0.22 -0.62 34.20
CA MET A 321 0.98 0.57 33.80
C MET A 321 0.10 1.80 33.58
N LYS A 322 -1.10 1.60 33.01
CA LYS A 322 -2.12 2.65 32.92
C LYS A 322 -2.52 3.15 34.32
N LEU A 323 -2.69 2.23 35.26
CA LEU A 323 -3.03 2.56 36.64
C LEU A 323 -1.88 3.30 37.35
N GLU A 324 -0.63 2.88 37.17
CA GLU A 324 0.55 3.56 37.71
C GLU A 324 0.69 4.97 37.14
N LEU A 325 0.52 5.17 35.83
CA LEU A 325 0.50 6.51 35.21
C LEU A 325 -0.61 7.42 35.76
N SER A 326 -1.80 6.86 36.01
CA SER A 326 -2.91 7.60 36.60
C SER A 326 -2.70 7.99 38.07
N ARG A 327 -1.79 7.29 38.77
CA ARG A 327 -1.44 7.51 40.18
C ARG A 327 -0.29 8.46 40.38
N VAL A 328 0.45 8.81 39.32
CA VAL A 328 1.54 9.78 39.39
C VAL A 328 0.96 11.08 39.99
N PRO A 329 1.37 11.48 41.20
CA PRO A 329 0.80 12.65 41.85
C PRO A 329 1.10 13.87 40.99
N PHE A 330 0.04 14.52 40.49
CA PHE A 330 0.17 15.91 40.11
C PHE A 330 0.64 16.66 41.35
N PRO A 331 1.74 17.44 41.29
CA PRO A 331 2.18 18.19 42.45
C PRO A 331 1.02 19.08 42.90
N SER A 332 0.42 18.72 44.03
CA SER A 332 -0.73 19.40 44.64
C SER A 332 -0.39 20.80 45.17
N LYS A 333 0.86 21.25 45.00
CA LYS A 333 1.25 22.67 45.03
C LYS A 333 0.80 23.39 43.75
N VAL A 334 -0.50 23.36 43.49
CA VAL A 334 -1.16 24.14 42.43
C VAL A 334 -1.05 25.66 42.68
N GLY A 335 -0.66 26.08 43.91
CA GLY A 335 -0.43 27.49 44.22
C GLY A 335 0.88 28.10 43.69
N GLU A 336 1.94 27.30 43.50
CA GLU A 336 3.28 27.82 43.10
C GLU A 336 3.77 27.25 41.75
N ALA A 337 3.39 26.02 41.39
CA ALA A 337 3.77 25.42 40.10
C ALA A 337 2.88 25.88 38.92
N SER A 338 1.75 26.54 39.22
CA SER A 338 0.81 27.04 38.20
C SER A 338 1.29 28.31 37.50
N GLU A 339 2.29 29.03 38.03
CA GLU A 339 2.81 30.26 37.39
C GLU A 339 3.77 29.96 36.23
N ASN A 340 4.42 28.78 36.19
CA ASN A 340 5.47 28.45 35.21
C ASN A 340 5.08 27.44 34.11
N GLY A 341 3.85 26.92 34.08
CA GLY A 341 3.39 26.00 33.03
C GLY A 341 4.01 24.59 33.03
N GLU A 342 4.92 24.27 33.94
CA GLU A 342 5.62 22.97 34.03
C GLU A 342 4.67 21.80 34.31
N GLY A 343 3.65 22.02 35.15
CA GLY A 343 2.63 21.01 35.43
C GLY A 343 1.84 20.61 34.18
N VAL A 344 1.58 21.56 33.28
CA VAL A 344 0.90 21.32 32.00
C VAL A 344 1.79 20.52 31.05
N ALA A 345 3.09 20.80 31.02
CA ALA A 345 4.05 20.06 30.19
C ALA A 345 4.14 18.58 30.60
N ILE A 346 4.16 18.29 31.91
CA ILE A 346 4.15 16.91 32.43
C ILE A 346 2.80 16.24 32.19
N ALA A 347 1.69 16.95 32.46
CA ALA A 347 0.35 16.44 32.19
C ALA A 347 0.21 15.99 30.73
N SER A 348 0.68 16.83 29.81
CA SER A 348 0.63 16.57 28.37
C SER A 348 1.45 15.35 27.99
N PHE A 349 2.65 15.20 28.55
CA PHE A 349 3.52 14.06 28.31
C PHE A 349 2.91 12.74 28.84
N LEU A 350 2.42 12.74 30.08
CA LEU A 350 1.76 11.57 30.68
C LEU A 350 0.48 11.21 29.93
N PHE A 351 -0.29 12.21 29.48
CA PHE A 351 -1.47 12.01 28.65
C PHE A 351 -1.12 11.33 27.33
N GLN A 352 -0.06 11.78 26.64
CA GLN A 352 0.42 11.14 25.41
C GLN A 352 0.81 9.68 25.64
N LEU A 353 1.50 9.36 26.74
CA LEU A 353 1.85 7.98 27.08
C LEU A 353 0.61 7.13 27.36
N MET A 354 -0.38 7.66 28.09
CA MET A 354 -1.65 6.96 28.32
C MET A 354 -2.41 6.72 27.00
N GLU A 355 -2.43 7.70 26.10
CA GLU A 355 -3.04 7.56 24.77
C GLU A 355 -2.35 6.46 23.95
N MET A 356 -1.02 6.35 24.02
CA MET A 356 -0.28 5.26 23.36
C MET A 356 -0.64 3.89 23.92
N VAL A 357 -0.81 3.76 25.25
CA VAL A 357 -1.24 2.50 25.89
C VAL A 357 -2.58 2.07 25.31
N GLU A 358 -3.57 2.96 25.26
CA GLU A 358 -4.90 2.65 24.72
C GLU A 358 -4.86 2.26 23.24
N LYS A 359 -4.09 2.98 22.42
CA LYS A 359 -3.92 2.65 21.00
C LYS A 359 -3.26 1.30 20.78
N ILE A 360 -2.24 0.95 21.58
CA ILE A 360 -1.56 -0.34 21.50
C ILE A 360 -2.47 -1.49 21.95
N GLU A 361 -3.36 -1.28 22.92
CA GLU A 361 -4.37 -2.28 23.31
C GLU A 361 -5.33 -2.60 22.15
N VAL A 362 -5.85 -1.57 21.46
CA VAL A 362 -6.71 -1.74 20.28
C VAL A 362 -5.95 -2.43 19.15
N LEU A 363 -4.70 -2.01 18.91
CA LEU A 363 -3.83 -2.60 17.91
C LEU A 363 -3.58 -4.09 18.18
N ALA A 364 -3.35 -4.47 19.44
CA ALA A 364 -3.14 -5.85 19.84
C ALA A 364 -4.35 -6.74 19.55
N GLN A 365 -5.58 -6.23 19.77
CA GLN A 365 -6.82 -6.94 19.41
C GLN A 365 -6.91 -7.18 17.90
N LYS A 366 -6.62 -6.17 17.08
CA LYS A 366 -6.68 -6.28 15.62
C LYS A 366 -5.62 -7.25 15.06
N VAL A 367 -4.43 -7.32 15.67
CA VAL A 367 -3.41 -8.31 15.31
C VAL A 367 -3.85 -9.72 15.69
N GLU A 368 -4.51 -9.90 16.84
CA GLU A 368 -5.11 -11.18 17.24
C GLU A 368 -6.21 -11.61 16.24
N GLU A 369 -7.13 -10.71 15.88
CA GLU A 369 -8.15 -10.94 14.84
C GLU A 369 -7.53 -11.30 13.48
N LEU A 370 -6.46 -10.60 13.08
CA LEU A 370 -5.72 -10.93 11.86
C LEU A 370 -5.21 -12.37 11.91
N GLY A 371 -4.62 -12.79 13.03
CA GLY A 371 -4.11 -14.15 13.21
C GLY A 371 -5.21 -15.21 13.18
N GLU A 372 -6.43 -14.89 13.62
CA GLU A 372 -7.59 -15.77 13.50
C GLU A 372 -8.05 -15.91 12.04
N LEU A 373 -8.21 -14.78 11.33
CA LEU A 373 -8.69 -14.75 9.95
C LEU A 373 -7.66 -15.31 8.95
N ALA A 374 -6.38 -15.07 9.19
CA ALA A 374 -5.28 -15.54 8.35
C ALA A 374 -4.84 -16.97 8.67
N GLY A 375 -5.38 -17.58 9.73
CA GLY A 375 -5.04 -18.94 10.13
C GLY A 375 -3.61 -19.10 10.68
N PHE A 376 -3.13 -18.12 11.43
CA PHE A 376 -1.80 -18.18 12.06
C PHE A 376 -1.69 -19.41 12.97
N GLU A 377 -0.49 -20.00 13.04
CA GLU A 377 -0.25 -21.16 13.88
C GLU A 377 -0.37 -20.78 15.36
N THR A 378 -0.97 -21.66 16.15
CA THR A 378 -0.91 -21.56 17.61
C THR A 378 0.46 -22.01 18.08
N LYS A 379 1.11 -21.18 18.90
CA LYS A 379 2.40 -21.50 19.53
C LYS A 379 2.32 -22.73 20.43
#